data_AF-A0A2E7I6H3-F1
#
_entry.id   AF-A0A2E7I6H3-F1
#
_cell.length_a   1.000
_cell.length_b   1.000
_cell.length_c   1.000
_cell.angle_alpha   90.00
_cell.angle_beta   90.00
_cell.angle_gamma   90.00
#
_symmetry.space_group_name_H-M   'P 1'
#
loop_
_entity.id
_entity.type
_entity.pdbx_description
1 polymer ?
#
loop_
_entity_poly.entity_id
_entity_poly.type
_entity_poly.pdbx_seq_one_letter_code
_entity_poly.pdbx_strand_id
1 'polypeptide(L)'
;MNDNSRNPRRNLSRALSQISNSDVRETLLHQREQPPGNLPRIGITGAPGAGKSSLIARLAGLRKAHDRKVAVLAIDPSSPVSRGSILGDRIRMDAIADDPDVFIRSIPSRRAHDGLADNTADLLNAIEGNGFDEIILETV
;
A
#
# COMPACT_ATOMS: atom_id res chain seq x y z
N MET A 1 20.74 -12.45 19.60
CA MET A 1 19.28 -12.71 19.48
C MET A 1 18.66 -11.47 18.85
N ASN A 2 18.26 -11.57 17.58
CA ASN A 2 17.93 -10.39 16.77
C ASN A 2 16.59 -9.77 17.16
N ASP A 3 16.68 -8.48 17.45
CA ASP A 3 15.64 -7.52 17.81
C ASP A 3 14.67 -7.22 16.64
N ASN A 4 14.00 -8.26 16.14
CA ASN A 4 13.04 -8.13 15.03
C ASN A 4 11.62 -7.73 15.50
N SER A 5 11.36 -7.68 16.81
CA SER A 5 10.06 -7.33 17.38
C SER A 5 9.86 -5.83 17.65
N ARG A 6 10.89 -4.99 17.51
CA ARG A 6 10.83 -3.57 17.93
C ARG A 6 10.24 -2.56 16.92
N ASN A 7 9.86 -2.95 15.69
CA ASN A 7 9.24 -2.00 14.75
C ASN A 7 8.20 -2.67 13.81
N PRO A 8 6.92 -2.71 14.22
CA PRO A 8 5.84 -3.30 13.43
C PRO A 8 5.72 -2.70 12.02
N ARG A 9 5.88 -1.39 11.86
CA ARG A 9 5.78 -0.70 10.56
C ARG A 9 6.92 -1.09 9.61
N ARG A 10 8.13 -1.25 10.14
CA ARG A 10 9.28 -1.77 9.36
C ARG A 10 9.04 -3.20 8.92
N ASN A 11 8.48 -4.04 9.80
CA ASN A 11 8.18 -5.43 9.49
C ASN A 11 7.09 -5.54 8.42
N LEU A 12 6.01 -4.77 8.54
CA LEU A 12 4.98 -4.66 7.50
C LEU A 12 5.58 -4.20 6.16
N SER A 13 6.42 -3.16 6.16
CA SER A 13 7.08 -2.69 4.94
C SER A 13 7.94 -3.76 4.27
N ARG A 14 8.63 -4.59 5.06
CA ARG A 14 9.44 -5.72 4.54
C ARG A 14 8.54 -6.84 4.00
N ALA A 15 7.46 -7.18 4.70
CA ALA A 15 6.48 -8.15 4.24
C ALA A 15 5.84 -7.73 2.92
N LEU A 16 5.39 -6.47 2.79
CA LEU A 16 4.86 -5.93 1.54
C LEU A 16 5.90 -5.95 0.41
N SER A 17 7.19 -5.75 0.73
CA SER A 17 8.26 -5.87 -0.26
C SER A 17 8.48 -7.32 -0.71
N GLN A 18 8.36 -8.29 0.19
CA GLN A 18 8.46 -9.71 -0.15
C GLN A 18 7.27 -10.17 -0.97
N ILE A 19 6.05 -9.95 -0.48
CA ILE A 19 4.80 -10.27 -1.17
C ILE A 19 4.80 -9.64 -2.54
N SER A 20 5.13 -8.34 -2.62
CA SER A 20 5.19 -7.69 -3.92
C SER A 20 6.13 -8.46 -4.82
N ASN A 21 7.36 -8.80 -4.43
CA ASN A 21 8.37 -9.41 -5.31
C ASN A 21 8.19 -10.91 -5.61
N SER A 22 7.24 -11.57 -4.96
CA SER A 22 6.94 -12.98 -5.24
C SER A 22 6.42 -13.19 -6.66
N ASP A 23 6.82 -14.32 -7.24
CA ASP A 23 6.25 -14.77 -8.52
C ASP A 23 4.89 -15.45 -8.30
N VAL A 24 4.19 -15.76 -9.40
CA VAL A 24 2.87 -16.40 -9.34
C VAL A 24 2.93 -17.75 -8.61
N ARG A 25 4.02 -18.52 -8.75
CA ARG A 25 4.16 -19.82 -8.09
C ARG A 25 4.29 -19.67 -6.59
N GLU A 26 5.16 -18.78 -6.12
CA GLU A 26 5.31 -18.45 -4.70
C GLU A 26 4.00 -17.91 -4.13
N THR A 27 3.30 -17.06 -4.88
CA THR A 27 1.99 -16.52 -4.49
C THR A 27 0.97 -17.65 -4.28
N LEU A 28 0.84 -18.57 -5.25
CA LEU A 28 -0.07 -19.71 -5.16
C LEU A 28 0.30 -20.69 -4.03
N LEU A 29 1.60 -20.87 -3.74
CA LEU A 29 2.08 -21.70 -2.63
C LEU A 29 1.79 -21.07 -1.26
N HIS A 30 1.73 -19.74 -1.21
CA HIS A 30 1.47 -18.96 -0.01
C HIS A 30 0.04 -18.44 0.09
N GLN A 31 -0.82 -18.73 -0.89
CA GLN A 31 -2.25 -18.48 -0.83
C GLN A 31 -2.81 -19.27 0.34
N ARG A 32 -2.92 -18.59 1.47
CA ARG A 32 -3.74 -19.02 2.57
C ARG A 32 -5.15 -18.56 2.24
N GLU A 33 -6.12 -19.46 2.31
CA GLU A 33 -7.53 -19.09 2.46
C GLU A 33 -7.70 -18.42 3.84
N GLN A 34 -7.17 -17.20 3.98
CA GLN A 34 -7.59 -16.32 5.05
C GLN A 34 -8.87 -15.67 4.55
N PRO A 35 -10.00 -15.83 5.26
CA PRO A 35 -11.17 -15.05 4.92
C PRO A 35 -10.77 -13.56 4.95
N PRO A 36 -11.21 -12.76 3.97
CA PRO A 36 -10.91 -11.33 3.97
C PRO A 36 -11.33 -10.75 5.32
N GLY A 37 -10.48 -9.92 5.91
CA GLY A 37 -10.84 -9.20 7.12
C GLY A 37 -12.05 -8.30 6.86
N ASN A 38 -12.73 -7.90 7.94
CA ASN A 38 -13.84 -6.95 7.86
C ASN A 38 -13.37 -5.48 7.73
N LEU A 39 -12.13 -5.25 7.30
CA LEU A 39 -11.57 -3.91 7.23
C LEU A 39 -12.06 -3.20 5.95
N PRO A 40 -12.59 -1.96 6.04
CA PRO A 40 -12.96 -1.19 4.85
C PRO A 40 -11.78 -0.99 3.90
N ARG A 41 -11.97 -1.33 2.62
CA ARG A 41 -11.02 -1.11 1.53
C ARG A 41 -11.61 -0.11 0.53
N ILE A 42 -10.93 0.99 0.27
CA ILE A 42 -11.38 2.08 -0.62
C ILE A 42 -10.42 2.17 -1.80
N GLY A 43 -10.90 1.89 -3.02
CA GLY A 43 -10.12 2.07 -4.25
C GLY A 43 -10.30 3.46 -4.85
N ILE A 44 -9.20 4.12 -5.20
CA ILE A 44 -9.17 5.40 -5.90
C ILE A 44 -8.32 5.24 -7.16
N THR A 45 -8.95 5.42 -8.32
CA THR A 45 -8.34 5.25 -9.64
C THR A 45 -8.60 6.47 -10.53
N GLY A 46 -7.90 6.58 -11.65
CA GLY A 46 -8.09 7.64 -12.63
C GLY A 46 -6.78 8.09 -13.27
N ALA A 47 -6.90 8.92 -14.31
CA ALA A 47 -5.77 9.33 -15.14
C ALA A 47 -4.57 9.91 -14.33
N PRO A 48 -3.33 9.76 -14.85
CA PRO A 48 -2.17 10.45 -14.32
C PRO A 48 -2.41 11.97 -14.24
N GLY A 49 -2.03 12.59 -13.12
CA GLY A 49 -2.20 14.04 -12.92
C GLY A 49 -3.60 14.49 -12.47
N ALA A 50 -4.59 13.60 -12.33
CA ALA A 50 -5.94 13.94 -11.87
C ALA A 50 -6.03 14.40 -10.39
N GLY A 51 -4.91 14.42 -9.65
CA GLY A 51 -4.86 14.86 -8.25
C GLY A 51 -5.22 13.78 -7.22
N LYS A 52 -5.24 12.49 -7.60
CA LYS A 52 -5.57 11.36 -6.73
C LYS A 52 -4.75 11.34 -5.43
N SER A 53 -3.42 11.39 -5.52
CA SER A 53 -2.54 11.36 -4.35
C SER A 53 -2.73 12.58 -3.45
N SER A 54 -3.06 13.76 -4.02
CA SER A 54 -3.43 14.95 -3.25
C SER A 54 -4.77 14.80 -2.51
N LEU A 55 -5.76 14.18 -3.16
CA LEU A 55 -7.04 13.83 -2.54
C LEU A 55 -6.82 12.83 -1.39
N ILE A 56 -6.03 11.78 -1.62
CA ILE A 56 -5.73 10.74 -0.63
C ILE A 56 -4.98 11.34 0.57
N ALA A 57 -4.01 12.23 0.35
CA ALA A 57 -3.32 12.93 1.43
C ALA A 57 -4.30 13.70 2.33
N ARG A 58 -5.22 14.46 1.72
CA ARG A 58 -6.25 15.20 2.46
C ARG A 58 -7.24 14.27 3.17
N LEU A 59 -7.66 13.19 2.52
CA LEU A 59 -8.57 12.22 3.10
C LEU A 59 -7.94 11.53 4.31
N ALA A 60 -6.70 11.05 4.20
CA ALA A 60 -5.97 10.45 5.31
C ALA A 60 -5.80 11.43 6.47
N GLY A 61 -5.46 12.70 6.19
CA GLY A 61 -5.39 13.75 7.22
C GLY A 61 -6.72 13.99 7.94
N LEU A 62 -7.84 14.04 7.20
CA LEU A 62 -9.18 14.17 7.77
C LEU A 62 -9.56 12.97 8.64
N ARG A 63 -9.25 11.75 8.19
CA ARG A 63 -9.53 10.51 8.93
C ARG A 63 -8.74 10.44 10.22
N LYS A 64 -7.47 10.83 10.17
CA LYS A 64 -6.62 10.97 11.36
C LYS A 64 -7.16 12.02 12.33
N ALA A 65 -7.71 13.13 11.85
CA ALA A 65 -8.37 14.13 12.71
C ALA A 65 -9.62 13.60 13.43
N HIS A 66 -10.13 12.44 13.02
CA HIS A 66 -11.20 11.68 13.67
C HIS A 66 -10.68 10.41 14.37
N ASP A 67 -9.41 10.42 14.81
CA ASP A 67 -8.75 9.33 15.55
C ASP A 67 -8.74 7.98 14.81
N ARG A 68 -8.80 7.99 13.48
CA ARG A 68 -8.70 6.77 12.65
C ARG A 68 -7.28 6.54 12.15
N LYS A 69 -6.86 5.28 12.21
CA LYS A 69 -5.60 4.77 11.65
C LYS A 69 -5.80 4.35 10.21
N VAL A 70 -5.01 4.92 9.29
CA VAL A 70 -5.19 4.72 7.85
C VAL A 70 -3.94 4.12 7.23
N ALA A 71 -4.12 3.04 6.46
CA ALA A 71 -3.09 2.55 5.57
C ALA A 71 -3.37 2.99 4.12
N VAL A 72 -2.35 3.50 3.44
CA VAL A 72 -2.39 3.85 2.03
C VAL A 72 -1.42 2.94 1.28
N LEU A 73 -1.96 2.18 0.33
CA LEU A 73 -1.21 1.36 -0.61
C LEU A 73 -1.33 2.01 -1.99
N ALA A 74 -0.24 2.56 -2.50
CA ALA A 74 -0.21 3.15 -3.84
C ALA A 74 0.41 2.17 -4.84
N ILE A 75 -0.32 1.83 -5.90
CA ILE A 75 0.17 1.03 -7.02
C ILE A 75 0.40 1.96 -8.21
N ASP A 76 1.67 2.17 -8.54
CA ASP A 76 2.08 3.06 -9.64
C ASP A 76 2.66 2.22 -10.79
N PRO A 77 2.28 2.46 -12.06
CA PRO A 77 2.93 1.87 -13.22
C PRO A 77 4.44 2.07 -13.17
N SER A 78 5.18 0.98 -13.28
CA SER A 78 6.64 1.04 -13.44
C SER A 78 7.00 1.83 -14.70
N SER A 79 7.76 2.93 -14.56
CA SER A 79 8.31 3.68 -15.69
C SER A 79 9.15 2.76 -16.60
N PRO A 80 8.84 2.64 -17.91
CA PRO A 80 9.58 1.80 -18.84
C PRO A 80 11.02 2.30 -19.10
N VAL A 81 11.33 3.54 -18.74
CA VAL A 81 12.61 4.20 -19.08
C VAL A 81 13.62 4.15 -17.93
N SER A 82 13.19 4.26 -16.67
CA SER A 82 14.08 4.38 -15.51
C SER A 82 14.17 3.12 -14.63
N ARG A 83 13.33 2.09 -14.87
CA ARG A 83 13.16 0.92 -13.97
C ARG A 83 12.86 1.27 -12.51
N GLY A 84 12.52 2.52 -12.20
CA GLY A 84 12.13 2.98 -10.88
C GLY A 84 10.83 3.77 -10.96
N SER A 85 9.92 3.54 -10.02
CA SER A 85 8.88 4.51 -9.74
C SER A 85 9.55 5.70 -9.07
N ILE A 86 9.50 6.87 -9.69
CA ILE A 86 9.64 8.08 -8.91
C ILE A 86 8.42 8.04 -8.01
N LEU A 87 8.64 7.69 -6.74
CA LEU A 87 7.70 7.62 -5.62
C LEU A 87 7.08 9.02 -5.36
N GLY A 88 6.62 9.70 -6.40
CA GLY A 88 6.14 11.07 -6.40
C GLY A 88 4.88 11.23 -5.57
N ASP A 89 4.16 10.13 -5.33
CA ASP A 89 3.02 10.10 -4.42
C ASP A 89 3.47 10.31 -2.97
N ARG A 90 4.64 9.78 -2.58
CA ARG A 90 5.19 9.99 -1.24
C ARG A 90 5.58 11.44 -0.99
N ILE A 91 6.22 12.11 -1.97
CA ILE A 91 6.59 13.54 -1.87
C ILE A 91 5.35 14.41 -1.64
N ARG A 92 4.20 14.05 -2.25
CA ARG A 92 2.93 14.78 -2.05
C ARG A 92 2.23 14.45 -0.73
N MET A 93 2.68 13.42 -0.02
CA MET A 93 2.12 12.96 1.26
C MET A 93 3.09 13.15 2.43
N ASP A 94 4.24 13.82 2.23
CA ASP A 94 5.27 14.02 3.26
C ASP A 94 4.71 14.63 4.56
N ALA A 95 3.72 15.53 4.45
CA ALA A 95 3.07 16.16 5.60
C ALA A 95 2.37 15.19 6.57
N ILE A 96 2.02 13.98 6.11
CA ILE A 96 1.39 12.92 6.91
C ILE A 96 2.23 11.63 6.95
N ALA A 97 3.36 11.58 6.24
CA ALA A 97 4.17 10.38 6.12
C ALA A 97 4.84 9.95 7.43
N ASP A 98 5.11 10.92 8.31
CA ASP A 98 5.70 10.70 9.64
C ASP A 98 4.64 10.53 10.75
N ASP A 99 3.35 10.61 10.42
CA ASP A 99 2.28 10.43 11.39
C ASP A 99 2.20 8.94 11.83
N PRO A 100 2.21 8.66 13.15
CA PRO A 100 2.17 7.29 13.65
C PRO A 100 0.88 6.52 13.31
N ASP A 101 -0.22 7.23 13.02
CA ASP A 101 -1.52 6.65 12.69
C ASP A 101 -1.76 6.54 11.17
N VAL A 102 -0.87 7.09 10.34
CA VAL A 102 -0.92 6.97 8.88
C VAL A 102 0.24 6.16 8.36
N PHE A 103 -0.01 5.06 7.66
CA PHE A 103 1.01 4.25 7.00
C PHE A 103 0.90 4.39 5.49
N ILE A 104 2.01 4.72 4.80
CA ILE A 104 2.02 4.87 3.34
C ILE A 104 3.07 3.94 2.74
N ARG A 105 2.66 3.14 1.76
CA ARG A 105 3.55 2.28 0.99
C ARG A 105 3.21 2.34 -0.49
N SER A 106 4.21 2.62 -1.31
CA SER A 106 4.10 2.48 -2.77
C SER A 106 4.68 1.15 -3.23
N ILE A 107 3.99 0.50 -4.16
CA ILE A 107 4.37 -0.76 -4.79
C ILE A 107 4.35 -0.56 -6.31
N PRO A 108 5.38 -0.98 -7.05
CA PRO A 108 5.35 -0.92 -8.52
C PRO A 108 4.36 -1.95 -9.09
N SER A 109 3.56 -1.58 -10.10
CA SER A 109 2.60 -2.48 -10.75
C SER A 109 3.25 -3.63 -11.55
N ARG A 110 4.52 -3.49 -11.92
CA ARG A 110 5.30 -4.45 -12.75
C ARG A 110 4.61 -4.84 -14.06
N ARG A 111 4.73 -6.11 -14.47
CA ARG A 111 4.28 -6.70 -15.74
C ARG A 111 2.76 -6.78 -15.88
N ALA A 112 2.02 -6.36 -14.87
CA ALA A 112 0.57 -6.37 -14.92
C ALA A 112 0.08 -5.28 -15.88
N HIS A 113 -0.71 -5.71 -16.86
CA HIS A 113 -1.21 -4.87 -17.95
C HIS A 113 -2.49 -4.11 -17.57
N ASP A 114 -3.06 -4.35 -16.39
CA ASP A 114 -4.38 -3.91 -15.95
C ASP A 114 -4.36 -2.85 -14.82
N GLY A 115 -3.17 -2.36 -14.43
CA GLY A 115 -3.04 -1.30 -13.43
C GLY A 115 -3.09 -1.77 -11.97
N LEU A 116 -3.18 -3.08 -11.73
CA LEU A 116 -3.08 -3.70 -10.41
C LEU A 116 -1.90 -4.67 -10.38
N ALA A 117 -1.29 -4.93 -9.23
CA ALA A 117 -0.32 -6.02 -9.13
C ALA A 117 -1.08 -7.35 -8.94
N ASP A 118 -0.60 -8.46 -9.52
CA ASP A 118 -1.20 -9.81 -9.40
C ASP A 118 -1.42 -10.24 -7.93
N ASN A 119 -0.64 -9.66 -7.01
CA ASN A 119 -0.64 -9.91 -5.56
C ASN A 119 -1.31 -8.79 -4.75
N THR A 120 -2.14 -7.94 -5.37
CA THR A 120 -2.83 -6.84 -4.65
C THR A 120 -3.66 -7.37 -3.48
N ALA A 121 -4.36 -8.50 -3.66
CA ALA A 121 -5.13 -9.13 -2.59
C ALA A 121 -4.25 -9.51 -1.39
N ASP A 122 -3.09 -10.10 -1.62
CA ASP A 122 -2.15 -10.49 -0.55
C ASP A 122 -1.53 -9.28 0.15
N LEU A 123 -1.24 -8.21 -0.61
CA LEU A 123 -0.78 -6.95 -0.05
C LEU A 123 -1.83 -6.33 0.88
N LEU A 124 -3.09 -6.32 0.47
CA LEU A 124 -4.20 -5.81 1.28
C LEU A 124 -4.40 -6.67 2.54
N ASN A 125 -4.41 -7.99 2.40
CA ASN A 125 -4.54 -8.92 3.53
C ASN A 125 -3.39 -8.75 4.55
N ALA A 126 -2.16 -8.53 4.07
CA ALA A 126 -1.01 -8.27 4.95
C ALA A 126 -1.18 -6.98 5.77
N ILE A 127 -1.88 -5.97 5.25
CA ILE A 127 -2.13 -4.71 5.96
C ILE A 127 -3.21 -4.89 7.03
N GLU A 128 -4.29 -5.63 6.75
CA GLU A 128 -5.44 -5.80 7.67
C GLU A 128 -5.04 -6.31 9.06
N GLY A 129 -3.99 -7.14 9.15
CA GLY A 129 -3.47 -7.67 10.41
C GLY A 129 -2.66 -6.69 11.27
N ASN A 130 -2.53 -5.41 10.87
CA ASN A 130 -1.60 -4.45 11.48
C ASN A 130 -2.26 -3.26 12.21
N GLY A 131 -3.55 -3.37 12.56
CA GLY A 131 -4.20 -2.42 13.49
C GLY A 131 -4.60 -1.09 12.86
N PHE A 132 -4.92 -1.10 11.56
CA PHE A 132 -5.55 0.01 10.86
C PHE A 132 -7.07 -0.09 10.91
N ASP A 133 -7.76 1.03 10.68
CA ASP A 133 -9.23 1.12 10.63
C ASP A 133 -9.77 1.15 9.20
N GLU A 134 -8.92 1.44 8.21
CA GLU A 134 -9.22 1.33 6.79
C GLU A 134 -7.95 1.25 5.92
N ILE A 135 -8.12 0.76 4.70
CA ILE A 135 -7.09 0.75 3.67
C ILE A 135 -7.58 1.57 2.47
N ILE A 136 -6.75 2.50 2.01
CA ILE A 136 -6.94 3.24 0.76
C ILE A 136 -5.95 2.67 -0.27
N LEU A 137 -6.48 2.23 -1.41
CA LEU A 137 -5.72 1.74 -2.55
C LEU A 137 -5.73 2.78 -3.66
N GLU A 138 -4.56 3.29 -4.06
CA GLU A 138 -4.40 4.15 -5.24
C GLU A 138 -3.95 3.32 -6.44
N THR A 139 -4.58 3.51 -7.60
CA THR A 139 -4.15 2.93 -8.88
C THR A 139 -4.24 3.97 -10.00
N VAL A 140 -3.55 3.72 -11.12
CA VAL A 140 -3.70 4.51 -12.36
C VAL A 140 -4.86 3.98 -13.20
#